data_AF-A0A0M4LP24-F1
#
_entry.id   AF-A0A0M4LP24-F1
#
_cell.length_a   1.000
_cell.length_b   1.000
_cell.length_c   1.000
_cell.angle_alpha   90.00
_cell.angle_beta   90.00
_cell.angle_gamma   90.00
#
_symmetry.space_group_name_H-M   'P 1'
#
loop_
_entity.id
_entity.type
_entity.pdbx_description
1 polymer ?
#
loop_
_entity_poly.entity_id
_entity_poly.type
_entity_poly.pdbx_seq_one_letter_code
_entity_poly.pdbx_strand_id
1 'polypeptide(L)'
;MPTDEANRKYSKAASTVDFNGNGVDDYADIVTGARKDAENHPAYDSDYYQGGDIVVFQHVKHIGVISDKRDKNGTPYVIHNMAQKQRENDYFSFKKHMTVTGHYRFDASKVPQSVLKAWQ
;
A
#
# COMPACT_ATOMS: atom_id res chain seq x y z
N MET A 1 -11.55 -5.08 27.60
CA MET A 1 -12.94 -5.43 27.89
C MET A 1 -13.24 -6.74 27.18
N PRO A 2 -13.83 -7.73 27.85
CA PRO A 2 -14.38 -8.91 27.20
C PRO A 2 -15.38 -8.49 26.12
N THR A 3 -15.45 -9.23 25.02
CA THR A 3 -16.32 -8.94 23.85
C THR A 3 -17.78 -8.72 24.26
N ASP A 4 -18.23 -9.44 25.29
CA ASP A 4 -19.60 -9.37 25.83
C ASP A 4 -19.91 -8.06 26.55
N GLU A 5 -18.91 -7.45 27.19
CA GLU A 5 -19.05 -6.16 27.88
C GLU A 5 -19.13 -5.00 26.87
N ALA A 6 -18.33 -5.07 25.80
CA ALA A 6 -18.35 -4.10 24.71
C ALA A 6 -19.66 -4.15 23.91
N ASN A 7 -20.16 -5.36 23.60
CA ASN A 7 -21.42 -5.55 22.87
C ASN A 7 -22.66 -5.09 23.67
N ARG A 8 -22.60 -5.10 25.03
CA ARG A 8 -23.67 -4.52 25.86
C ARG A 8 -23.63 -2.99 25.91
N LYS A 9 -22.43 -2.40 25.90
CA LYS A 9 -22.24 -0.95 26.08
C LYS A 9 -22.45 -0.16 24.78
N TYR A 10 -22.18 -0.77 23.63
CA TYR A 10 -22.31 -0.15 22.32
C TYR A 10 -23.24 -1.01 21.45
N SER A 11 -24.48 -0.55 21.24
CA SER A 11 -25.40 -1.23 20.32
C SER A 11 -24.82 -1.17 18.91
N LYS A 12 -24.58 -2.33 18.29
CA LYS A 12 -24.21 -2.37 16.87
C LYS A 12 -25.43 -1.98 16.04
N ALA A 13 -25.32 -0.86 15.33
CA ALA A 13 -26.27 -0.54 14.28
C ALA A 13 -26.00 -1.49 13.11
N ALA A 14 -27.02 -2.25 12.69
CA ALA A 14 -26.95 -3.04 11.47
C ALA A 14 -27.15 -2.09 10.27
N SER A 15 -26.25 -2.15 9.30
CA SER A 15 -26.46 -1.47 8.02
C SER A 15 -27.61 -2.14 7.26
N THR A 16 -28.37 -1.38 6.48
CA THR A 16 -29.40 -1.93 5.59
C THR A 16 -28.82 -2.47 4.28
N VAL A 17 -27.50 -2.41 4.10
CA VAL A 17 -26.80 -2.80 2.88
C VAL A 17 -26.13 -4.15 3.08
N ASP A 18 -26.49 -5.09 2.21
CA ASP A 18 -25.87 -6.41 2.03
C ASP A 18 -25.70 -6.61 0.52
N PHE A 19 -24.57 -6.13 -0.02
CA PHE A 19 -24.32 -6.14 -1.46
C PHE A 19 -24.04 -7.56 -1.99
N ASN A 20 -23.45 -8.43 -1.16
CA ASN A 20 -23.06 -9.77 -1.57
C ASN A 20 -24.16 -10.84 -1.31
N GLY A 21 -25.24 -10.46 -0.63
CA GLY A 21 -26.42 -11.28 -0.39
C GLY A 21 -26.20 -12.45 0.57
N ASN A 22 -25.19 -12.37 1.45
CA ASN A 22 -24.83 -13.48 2.34
C ASN A 22 -25.61 -13.47 3.68
N GLY A 23 -26.50 -12.48 3.90
CA GLY A 23 -27.30 -12.34 5.13
C GLY A 23 -26.57 -11.67 6.29
N VAL A 24 -25.37 -11.12 6.05
CA VAL A 24 -24.58 -10.28 6.95
C VAL A 24 -24.47 -8.90 6.31
N ASP A 25 -24.62 -7.83 7.09
CA ASP A 25 -24.47 -6.48 6.54
C ASP A 25 -23.01 -6.19 6.14
N ASP A 26 -22.81 -5.40 5.07
CA ASP A 26 -21.47 -5.18 4.50
C ASP A 26 -20.49 -4.55 5.49
N TYR A 27 -20.97 -3.75 6.46
CA TYR A 27 -20.12 -3.17 7.49
C TYR A 27 -19.60 -4.26 8.43
N ALA A 28 -20.47 -5.17 8.88
CA ALA A 28 -20.07 -6.33 9.67
C ALA A 28 -19.13 -7.26 8.89
N ASP A 29 -19.32 -7.43 7.58
CA ASP A 29 -18.45 -8.21 6.70
C ASP A 29 -17.04 -7.61 6.62
N ILE A 30 -16.91 -6.31 6.40
CA ILE A 30 -15.61 -5.62 6.36
C ILE A 30 -14.87 -5.78 7.70
N VAL A 31 -15.55 -5.55 8.82
CA VAL A 31 -14.94 -5.65 10.15
C VAL A 31 -14.50 -7.10 10.44
N THR A 32 -15.32 -8.07 10.09
CA THR A 32 -15.02 -9.49 10.31
C THR A 32 -13.89 -9.95 9.40
N GLY A 33 -13.89 -9.53 8.14
CA GLY A 33 -12.82 -9.79 7.19
C GLY A 33 -11.49 -9.20 7.66
N ALA A 34 -11.46 -7.93 8.06
CA ALA A 34 -10.25 -7.27 8.54
C ALA A 34 -9.68 -7.94 9.80
N ARG A 35 -10.53 -8.43 10.71
CA ARG A 35 -10.07 -9.17 11.89
C ARG A 35 -9.45 -10.53 11.50
N LYS A 36 -10.12 -11.29 10.63
CA LYS A 36 -9.60 -12.57 10.14
C LYS A 36 -8.27 -12.38 9.41
N ASP A 37 -8.15 -11.33 8.60
CA ASP A 37 -6.91 -10.99 7.92
C ASP A 37 -5.81 -10.66 8.93
N ALA A 38 -6.10 -9.83 9.95
CA ALA A 38 -5.13 -9.55 11.02
C ALA A 38 -4.70 -10.81 11.79
N GLU A 39 -5.60 -11.74 12.07
CA GLU A 39 -5.30 -13.02 12.73
C GLU A 39 -4.46 -13.96 11.86
N ASN A 40 -4.66 -13.91 10.54
CA ASN A 40 -3.92 -14.72 9.57
C ASN A 40 -2.47 -14.26 9.37
N HIS A 41 -2.10 -13.08 9.90
CA HIS A 41 -0.79 -12.45 9.69
C HIS A 41 -0.32 -12.57 8.23
N PRO A 42 -1.09 -12.06 7.25
CA PRO A 42 -0.78 -12.20 5.85
C PRO A 42 0.63 -11.71 5.56
N ALA A 43 1.36 -12.51 4.80
CA ALA A 43 2.65 -12.09 4.30
C ALA A 43 2.45 -10.84 3.45
N TYR A 44 3.25 -9.81 3.72
CA TYR A 44 3.25 -8.60 2.91
C TYR A 44 3.57 -8.96 1.45
N ASP A 45 2.66 -8.63 0.54
CA ASP A 45 2.86 -8.84 -0.89
C ASP A 45 3.61 -7.65 -1.49
N SER A 46 4.85 -7.93 -1.92
CA SER A 46 5.71 -6.93 -2.54
C SER A 46 5.26 -6.52 -3.95
N ASP A 47 4.35 -7.26 -4.59
CA ASP A 47 3.79 -6.97 -5.91
C ASP A 47 2.87 -5.75 -5.90
N TYR A 48 2.51 -5.25 -4.72
CA TYR A 48 1.85 -3.95 -4.56
C TYR A 48 2.65 -2.83 -5.22
N TYR A 49 3.98 -2.88 -5.11
CA TYR A 49 4.91 -1.98 -5.80
C TYR A 49 5.29 -2.56 -7.15
N GLN A 50 5.28 -1.75 -8.19
CA GLN A 50 5.67 -2.09 -9.55
C GLN A 50 6.77 -1.13 -10.01
N GLY A 51 7.65 -1.62 -10.88
CA GLY A 51 8.71 -0.79 -11.46
C GLY A 51 8.11 0.45 -12.15
N GLY A 52 8.64 1.63 -11.84
CA GLY A 52 8.15 2.91 -12.34
C GLY A 52 7.10 3.60 -11.46
N ASP A 53 6.62 2.95 -10.39
CA ASP A 53 5.77 3.64 -9.42
C ASP A 53 6.51 4.78 -8.74
N ILE A 54 5.77 5.83 -8.40
CA ILE A 54 6.28 7.01 -7.71
C ILE A 54 5.85 6.93 -6.24
N VAL A 55 6.82 6.98 -5.34
CA VAL A 55 6.60 6.99 -3.89
C VAL A 55 7.02 8.30 -3.29
N VAL A 56 6.14 8.86 -2.44
CA VAL A 56 6.37 10.10 -1.70
C VAL A 56 6.42 9.78 -0.22
N PHE A 57 7.41 10.35 0.45
CA PHE A 57 7.74 10.05 1.84
C PHE A 57 7.50 11.24 2.76
N GLN A 58 6.93 10.98 3.94
CA GLN A 58 6.58 11.99 4.95
C GLN A 58 5.91 13.24 4.33
N HIS A 59 4.90 12.99 3.50
CA HIS A 59 4.05 13.91 2.74
C HIS A 59 4.77 14.65 1.62
N VAL A 60 5.82 15.40 1.92
CA VAL A 60 6.52 16.27 0.94
C VAL A 60 8.03 16.25 1.12
N LYS A 61 8.56 15.50 2.08
CA LYS A 61 9.98 15.60 2.43
C LYS A 61 10.91 14.91 1.46
N HIS A 62 10.45 13.83 0.84
CA HIS A 62 11.30 13.05 -0.06
C HIS A 62 10.46 12.29 -1.10
N ILE A 63 11.07 11.96 -2.22
CA ILE A 63 10.43 11.25 -3.34
C ILE A 63 11.41 10.25 -3.96
N GLY A 64 10.87 9.15 -4.50
CA GLY A 64 11.63 8.15 -5.23
C GLY A 64 10.77 7.44 -6.27
N VAL A 65 11.43 6.71 -7.16
CA VAL A 65 10.80 5.82 -8.13
C VAL A 65 11.14 4.39 -7.76
N ILE A 66 10.15 3.50 -7.80
CA ILE A 66 10.32 2.07 -7.56
C ILE A 66 11.10 1.46 -8.72
N SER A 67 12.16 0.72 -8.40
CA SER A 67 12.93 -0.05 -9.37
C SER A 67 12.19 -1.34 -9.76
N ASP A 68 12.49 -1.86 -10.94
CA ASP A 68 12.17 -3.22 -11.35
C ASP A 68 12.98 -4.28 -10.59
N LYS A 69 14.12 -3.89 -9.99
CA LYS A 69 14.96 -4.77 -9.17
C LYS A 69 14.42 -4.90 -7.75
N ARG A 70 14.57 -6.12 -7.21
CA ARG A 70 14.17 -6.49 -5.85
C ARG A 70 15.29 -7.22 -5.13
N ASP A 71 15.27 -7.16 -3.81
CA ASP A 71 16.12 -8.00 -2.98
C ASP A 71 15.62 -9.46 -2.93
N LYS A 72 16.37 -10.33 -2.23
CA LYS A 72 16.02 -11.75 -2.07
C LYS A 72 14.69 -12.03 -1.35
N ASN A 73 14.12 -11.02 -0.68
CA ASN A 73 12.85 -11.11 0.03
C ASN A 73 11.70 -10.50 -0.80
N GLY A 74 11.97 -10.05 -2.03
CA GLY A 74 10.99 -9.37 -2.89
C GLY A 74 10.86 -7.87 -2.63
N THR A 75 11.60 -7.31 -1.67
CA THR A 75 11.53 -5.86 -1.39
C THR A 75 12.09 -5.09 -2.59
N PRO A 76 11.32 -4.18 -3.19
CA PRO A 76 11.83 -3.41 -4.33
C PRO A 76 12.90 -2.42 -3.90
N TYR A 77 13.88 -2.22 -4.77
CA TYR A 77 14.80 -1.10 -4.64
C TYR A 77 14.11 0.22 -5.00
N VAL A 78 14.63 1.30 -4.43
CA VAL A 78 14.17 2.66 -4.70
C VAL A 78 15.27 3.40 -5.42
N ILE A 79 14.92 4.01 -6.55
CA ILE A 79 15.76 4.98 -7.26
C ILE A 79 15.43 6.36 -6.70
N HIS A 80 16.36 6.95 -5.94
CA HIS A 80 16.18 8.26 -5.33
C HIS A 80 17.50 8.97 -5.11
N ASN A 81 17.46 10.26 -4.75
CA ASN A 81 18.67 11.04 -4.47
C ASN A 81 18.66 11.56 -3.03
N MET A 82 19.54 11.02 -2.17
CA MET A 82 19.72 11.46 -0.78
C MET A 82 21.21 11.39 -0.39
N ALA A 83 22.09 11.85 -1.29
CA ALA A 83 23.55 11.85 -1.13
C ALA A 83 24.21 10.48 -0.92
N GLN A 84 23.48 9.37 -1.10
CA GLN A 84 24.05 8.03 -1.06
C GLN A 84 24.93 7.73 -2.30
N LYS A 85 25.88 6.80 -2.16
CA LYS A 85 26.75 6.36 -3.28
C LYS A 85 25.98 5.61 -4.37
N GLN A 86 25.06 4.72 -3.97
CA GLN A 86 24.22 3.94 -4.88
C GLN A 86 22.80 4.49 -4.90
N ARG A 87 22.40 5.09 -6.03
CA ARG A 87 21.10 5.79 -6.13
C ARG A 87 19.90 4.87 -6.28
N GLU A 88 20.15 3.64 -6.69
CA GLU A 88 19.21 2.53 -6.64
C GLU A 88 19.61 1.64 -5.46
N ASN A 89 18.82 1.62 -4.40
CA ASN A 89 19.18 0.91 -3.16
C ASN A 89 17.96 0.35 -2.42
N ASP A 90 18.24 -0.42 -1.36
CA ASP A 90 17.30 -1.06 -0.45
C ASP A 90 16.68 -0.10 0.58
N TYR A 91 16.19 1.06 0.13
CA TYR A 91 15.72 2.13 1.03
C TYR A 91 14.67 1.66 2.04
N PHE A 92 13.76 0.77 1.64
CA PHE A 92 12.74 0.19 2.52
C PHE A 92 13.29 -0.74 3.60
N SER A 93 14.49 -1.30 3.42
CA SER A 93 15.14 -2.18 4.39
C SER A 93 15.81 -1.42 5.54
N PHE A 94 15.93 -0.09 5.44
CA PHE A 94 16.45 0.73 6.54
C PHE A 94 15.42 0.86 7.66
N LYS A 95 15.76 0.41 8.87
CA LYS A 95 14.86 0.49 10.06
C LYS A 95 14.27 1.88 10.35
N LYS A 96 14.93 2.96 9.90
CA LYS A 96 14.50 4.36 10.09
C LYS A 96 14.13 5.03 8.78
N HIS A 97 13.75 4.24 7.75
CA HIS A 97 13.29 4.80 6.49
C HIS A 97 12.08 5.70 6.74
N MET A 98 11.93 6.72 5.90
CA MET A 98 10.77 7.58 5.97
C MET A 98 9.53 6.77 5.56
N THR A 99 8.39 7.03 6.21
CA THR A 99 7.12 6.36 5.87
C THR A 99 6.64 6.82 4.50
N VAL A 100 6.20 5.87 3.67
CA VAL A 100 5.49 6.18 2.42
C VAL A 100 4.13 6.77 2.77
N THR A 101 3.86 7.96 2.26
CA THR A 101 2.62 8.71 2.47
C THR A 101 1.86 8.95 1.18
N GLY A 102 2.51 8.70 0.03
CA GLY A 102 1.88 8.76 -1.28
C GLY A 102 2.48 7.68 -2.17
N HIS A 103 1.63 7.01 -2.93
CA HIS A 103 2.00 5.98 -3.87
C HIS A 103 1.17 6.19 -5.14
N TYR A 104 1.84 6.42 -6.27
CA TYR A 104 1.22 6.78 -7.52
C TYR A 104 1.75 5.90 -8.65
N ARG A 105 0.84 5.37 -9.46
CA ARG A 105 1.20 4.64 -10.68
C ARG A 105 1.04 5.56 -11.88
N PHE A 106 2.10 5.71 -12.66
CA PHE A 106 2.06 6.46 -13.90
C PHE A 106 1.54 5.57 -15.04
N ASP A 107 0.38 5.93 -15.59
CA ASP A 107 -0.25 5.23 -16.71
C ASP A 107 0.05 5.99 -18.01
N ALA A 108 1.14 5.60 -18.67
CA ALA A 108 1.59 6.22 -19.91
C ALA A 108 0.55 6.12 -21.04
N SER A 109 -0.38 5.16 -20.98
CA SER A 109 -1.44 5.01 -22.00
C SER A 109 -2.44 6.17 -21.99
N LYS A 110 -2.52 6.91 -20.89
CA LYS A 110 -3.38 8.10 -20.73
C LYS A 110 -2.70 9.39 -21.17
N VAL A 111 -1.43 9.35 -21.54
CA VAL A 111 -0.67 10.52 -21.98
C VAL A 111 -0.73 10.62 -23.50
N PRO A 112 -1.03 11.81 -24.08
CA PRO A 112 -1.04 11.99 -25.53
C PRO A 112 0.27 11.54 -26.17
N GLN A 113 0.18 10.71 -27.21
CA GLN A 113 1.36 10.17 -27.90
C GLN A 113 2.29 11.27 -28.43
N SER A 114 1.75 12.44 -28.77
CA SER A 114 2.51 13.60 -29.25
C SER A 114 3.49 14.17 -28.22
N VAL A 115 3.24 13.99 -26.93
CA VAL A 115 4.13 14.48 -25.86
C VAL A 115 5.08 13.39 -25.34
N LEU A 116 4.82 12.12 -25.65
CA LEU A 116 5.71 11.03 -25.31
C LEU A 116 6.98 11.10 -26.17
N LYS A 117 8.13 10.98 -25.51
CA LYS A 117 9.45 10.89 -26.15
C LYS A 117 10.02 9.51 -25.89
N ALA A 118 10.34 8.79 -26.95
CA ALA A 118 11.07 7.54 -26.84
C ALA A 118 12.47 7.83 -26.28
N TRP A 119 12.94 6.97 -25.39
CA TRP A 119 14.34 6.97 -24.97
C TRP A 119 15.23 6.63 -26.17
N GLN A 120 16.31 7.38 -26.37
CA GLN A 120 17.33 7.15 -27.41
C GLN A 120 18.69 6.96 -26.77
#